data_AF-A0A969B1V1-F1
#
_entry.id   AF-A0A969B1V1-F1
#
_cell.length_a   1.000
_cell.length_b   1.000
_cell.length_c   1.000
_cell.angle_alpha   90.00
_cell.angle_beta   90.00
_cell.angle_gamma   90.00
#
_symmetry.space_group_name_H-M   'P 1'
#
loop_
_entity.id
_entity.type
_entity.pdbx_description
1 polymer ?
#
loop_
_entity_poly.entity_id
_entity_poly.type
_entity_poly.pdbx_seq_one_letter_code
_entity_poly.pdbx_strand_id
1 'polypeptide(L)'
;MLVRRDIKDVIAVKVGRRPIEIDYRSKLHNNHTVVEMIENNEIHDCLAYYRRYEELSKLIPDNVLIIDFEKLVLDKERTMQKVSNFLGIEYMDLLLESSFLGEPIFSEGKDYSSQILDRYEDLLLHEEIAKIEIEILRISQEKSLLSKLNSKILAILIFVLKRISFIIKSTTKYFEKRIDR
;
A
#
# COMPACT_ATOMS: atom_id res chain seq x y z
N MET A 1 8.90 -4.10 9.00
CA MET A 1 9.38 -3.20 7.93
C MET A 1 8.77 -3.67 6.62
N LEU A 2 8.26 -2.76 5.80
CA LEU A 2 7.76 -3.04 4.46
C LEU A 2 8.54 -2.20 3.44
N VAL A 3 8.99 -2.82 2.36
CA VAL A 3 9.49 -2.10 1.18
C VAL A 3 8.35 -2.01 0.17
N ARG A 4 7.92 -0.80 -0.14
CA ARG A 4 6.82 -0.48 -1.06
C ARG A 4 7.39 -0.15 -2.43
N ARG A 5 6.79 -0.69 -3.48
CA ARG A 5 7.04 -0.35 -4.89
C ARG A 5 5.80 0.33 -5.48
N ASP A 6 5.95 0.99 -6.62
CA ASP A 6 4.78 1.42 -7.40
C ASP A 6 3.94 0.19 -7.74
N ILE A 7 2.62 0.33 -7.65
CA ILE A 7 1.71 -0.77 -7.92
C ILE A 7 1.88 -1.27 -9.36
N LYS A 8 2.09 -0.37 -10.33
CA LYS A 8 2.28 -0.75 -11.73
C LYS A 8 3.54 -1.60 -11.90
N ASP A 9 4.63 -1.29 -11.20
CA ASP A 9 5.84 -2.12 -11.20
C ASP A 9 5.59 -3.51 -10.60
N VAL A 10 4.81 -3.60 -9.53
CA VAL A 10 4.44 -4.89 -8.91
C VAL A 10 3.63 -5.74 -9.88
N ILE A 11 2.65 -5.13 -10.57
CA ILE A 11 1.85 -5.80 -11.59
C ILE A 11 2.75 -6.23 -12.76
N ALA A 12 3.62 -5.36 -13.26
CA ALA A 12 4.52 -5.66 -14.36
C ALA A 12 5.42 -6.87 -14.08
N VAL A 13 5.95 -6.99 -12.86
CA VAL A 13 6.76 -8.15 -12.46
C VAL A 13 5.91 -9.43 -12.36
N LYS A 14 4.64 -9.32 -11.98
CA LYS A 14 3.70 -10.46 -11.84
C LYS A 14 3.13 -10.97 -13.16
N VAL A 15 2.96 -10.10 -14.16
CA VAL A 15 2.33 -10.42 -15.46
C VAL A 15 3.19 -11.35 -16.34
N GLY A 16 4.44 -11.54 -15.93
CA GLY A 16 5.46 -12.19 -16.73
C GLY A 16 6.30 -11.10 -17.37
N ARG A 17 7.56 -11.02 -16.92
CA ARG A 17 8.57 -10.20 -17.56
C ARG A 17 8.58 -10.51 -19.05
N ARG A 18 8.41 -9.48 -19.90
CA ARG A 18 9.06 -9.56 -21.22
C ARG A 18 10.53 -9.86 -20.95
N PRO A 19 11.14 -10.85 -21.63
CA PRO A 19 12.53 -11.18 -21.38
C PRO A 19 13.35 -9.91 -21.55
N ILE A 20 13.89 -9.42 -20.43
CA ILE A 20 14.99 -8.46 -20.46
C ILE A 20 16.13 -9.24 -21.11
N GLU A 21 16.86 -8.66 -22.06
CA GLU A 21 17.98 -9.32 -22.78
C GLU A 21 19.04 -9.93 -21.84
N ILE A 22 18.98 -9.61 -20.53
CA ILE A 22 19.86 -10.04 -19.46
C ILE A 22 19.04 -10.79 -18.39
N ASP A 23 18.49 -11.98 -18.67
CA ASP A 23 17.82 -12.80 -17.63
C ASP A 23 18.59 -14.10 -17.31
N TYR A 24 19.25 -14.12 -16.15
CA TYR A 24 19.98 -15.26 -15.57
C TYR A 24 19.06 -16.34 -14.99
N ARG A 25 17.73 -16.14 -14.96
CA ARG A 25 16.78 -17.10 -14.41
C ARG A 25 15.56 -17.29 -15.31
N SER A 26 15.80 -17.67 -16.55
CA SER A 26 14.78 -18.33 -17.36
C SER A 26 14.33 -19.62 -16.66
N LYS A 27 13.18 -19.59 -15.95
CA LYS A 27 12.26 -20.73 -15.71
C LYS A 27 11.15 -20.55 -14.66
N LEU A 28 10.87 -19.35 -14.16
CA LEU A 28 9.65 -19.11 -13.38
C LEU A 28 8.84 -17.99 -14.02
N HIS A 29 8.24 -18.29 -15.17
CA HIS A 29 7.25 -17.41 -15.77
C HIS A 29 5.91 -17.71 -15.11
N ASN A 30 5.53 -16.88 -14.15
CA ASN A 30 4.14 -16.75 -13.76
C ASN A 30 3.43 -16.09 -14.95
N ASN A 31 2.70 -16.89 -15.72
CA ASN A 31 1.97 -16.42 -16.91
C ASN A 31 0.60 -15.88 -16.48
N HIS A 32 0.56 -14.79 -15.70
CA HIS A 32 -0.70 -14.10 -15.45
C HIS A 32 -0.81 -12.93 -16.42
N THR A 33 -1.84 -12.89 -17.25
CA THR A 33 -2.13 -11.69 -18.04
C THR A 33 -2.66 -10.58 -17.13
N VAL A 34 -2.55 -9.31 -17.56
CA VAL A 34 -3.21 -8.19 -16.85
C VAL A 34 -4.70 -8.44 -16.65
N VAL A 35 -5.35 -9.09 -17.63
CA VAL A 35 -6.79 -9.39 -17.56
C VAL A 35 -7.07 -10.38 -16.42
N GLU A 36 -6.31 -11.47 -16.33
CA GLU A 36 -6.46 -12.45 -15.25
C GLU A 36 -6.21 -11.83 -13.88
N MET A 37 -5.23 -10.92 -13.75
CA MET A 37 -4.99 -10.21 -12.50
C MET A 37 -6.16 -9.32 -12.08
N ILE A 38 -6.84 -8.69 -13.03
CA ILE A 38 -8.04 -7.90 -12.78
C ILE A 38 -9.19 -8.82 -12.35
N GLU A 39 -9.44 -9.90 -13.10
CA GLU A 39 -10.51 -10.87 -12.82
C GLU A 39 -10.34 -11.53 -11.45
N ASN A 40 -9.09 -11.80 -11.05
CA ASN A 40 -8.75 -12.38 -9.76
C ASN A 40 -8.67 -11.35 -8.62
N ASN A 41 -8.98 -10.07 -8.86
CA ASN A 41 -8.87 -8.97 -7.87
C ASN A 41 -7.45 -8.78 -7.29
N GLU A 42 -6.39 -9.22 -7.96
CA GLU A 42 -5.03 -9.10 -7.43
C GLU A 42 -4.58 -7.64 -7.29
N ILE A 43 -5.03 -6.76 -8.19
CA ILE A 43 -4.75 -5.32 -8.11
C ILE A 43 -5.38 -4.73 -6.85
N HIS A 44 -6.63 -5.12 -6.56
CA HIS A 44 -7.34 -4.69 -5.37
C HIS A 44 -6.62 -5.17 -4.09
N ASP A 45 -6.19 -6.43 -4.07
CA ASP A 45 -5.50 -7.02 -2.92
C ASP A 45 -4.15 -6.34 -2.66
N CYS A 46 -3.39 -6.04 -3.72
CA CYS A 46 -2.14 -5.29 -3.59
C CYS A 46 -2.37 -3.88 -3.02
N LEU A 47 -3.37 -3.16 -3.53
CA LEU A 47 -3.73 -1.83 -3.02
C LEU A 47 -4.23 -1.88 -1.57
N ALA A 48 -5.02 -2.91 -1.22
CA ALA A 48 -5.51 -3.12 0.13
C ALA A 48 -4.37 -3.42 1.10
N TYR A 49 -3.41 -4.25 0.69
CA TYR A 49 -2.20 -4.56 1.45
C TYR A 49 -1.39 -3.30 1.76
N TYR A 50 -1.05 -2.48 0.76
CA TYR A 50 -0.30 -1.24 1.00
C TYR A 50 -1.04 -0.25 1.89
N ARG A 51 -2.34 -0.09 1.67
CA ARG A 51 -3.17 0.76 2.54
C ARG A 51 -3.15 0.28 3.99
N ARG A 52 -3.24 -1.04 4.21
CA ARG A 52 -3.20 -1.60 5.56
C ARG A 52 -1.89 -1.27 6.26
N TYR A 53 -0.77 -1.37 5.56
CA TYR A 53 0.53 -0.99 6.12
C TYR A 53 0.62 0.51 6.37
N GLU A 54 0.09 1.37 5.49
CA GLU A 54 0.04 2.82 5.72
C GLU A 54 -0.78 3.16 6.97
N GLU A 55 -1.92 2.52 7.17
CA GLU A 55 -2.72 2.66 8.40
C GLU A 55 -1.93 2.22 9.64
N LEU A 56 -1.30 1.05 9.57
CA LEU A 56 -0.49 0.54 10.68
C LEU A 56 0.71 1.44 10.99
N SER A 57 1.39 1.99 9.98
CA SER A 57 2.50 2.93 10.17
C SER A 57 2.10 4.22 10.88
N LYS A 58 0.82 4.60 10.81
CA LYS A 58 0.28 5.75 11.54
C LYS A 58 -0.17 5.40 12.96
N LEU A 59 -0.64 4.17 13.16
CA LEU A 59 -1.15 3.70 14.45
C LEU A 59 -0.03 3.26 15.41
N ILE A 60 0.99 2.59 14.88
CA ILE A 60 2.11 2.02 15.62
C ILE A 60 3.44 2.37 14.91
N PRO A 61 3.80 3.66 14.82
CA PRO A 61 4.94 4.14 14.03
C PRO A 61 6.27 3.51 14.46
N ASP A 62 6.43 3.20 15.74
CA ASP A 62 7.65 2.60 16.30
C ASP A 62 7.81 1.12 15.91
N ASN A 63 6.75 0.47 15.43
CA ASN A 63 6.76 -0.95 15.05
C ASN A 63 6.68 -1.17 13.53
N VAL A 64 6.32 -0.14 12.75
CA VAL A 64 6.06 -0.27 11.32
C VAL A 64 6.76 0.84 10.53
N LEU A 65 7.89 0.48 9.94
CA LEU A 65 8.58 1.29 8.94
C LEU A 65 8.15 0.91 7.52
N ILE A 66 7.75 1.91 6.73
CA ILE A 66 7.54 1.79 5.28
C ILE A 66 8.71 2.48 4.57
N ILE A 67 9.34 1.76 3.67
CA ILE A 67 10.44 2.25 2.83
C ILE A 67 9.97 2.25 1.40
N ASP A 68 10.19 3.34 0.70
CA ASP A 68 9.96 3.40 -0.73
C ASP A 68 11.16 2.78 -1.46
N PHE A 69 10.92 1.79 -2.31
CA PHE A 69 11.96 1.08 -3.05
C PHE A 69 12.78 2.03 -3.92
N GLU A 70 12.15 3.00 -4.57
CA GLU A 70 12.89 3.96 -5.40
C GLU A 70 13.85 4.78 -4.56
N LYS A 71 13.43 5.19 -3.35
CA LYS A 71 14.31 5.91 -2.41
C LYS A 71 15.41 5.01 -1.86
N LEU A 72 15.13 3.74 -1.63
CA LEU A 72 16.14 2.77 -1.21
C LEU A 72 17.25 2.62 -2.26
N VAL A 73 16.90 2.64 -3.54
CA VAL A 73 17.86 2.53 -4.66
C VAL A 73 18.57 3.87 -4.93
N LEU A 74 17.83 4.98 -4.97
CA LEU A 74 18.35 6.30 -5.37
C LEU A 74 19.02 7.08 -4.23
N ASP A 75 18.66 6.81 -2.98
CA ASP A 75 19.17 7.49 -1.78
C ASP A 75 19.41 6.44 -0.68
N LYS A 76 20.28 5.48 -1.00
CA LYS A 76 20.57 4.30 -0.17
C LYS A 76 21.08 4.70 1.21
N GLU A 77 22.00 5.65 1.28
CA GLU A 77 22.60 6.12 2.53
C GLU A 77 21.54 6.62 3.50
N ARG A 78 20.74 7.61 3.09
CA ARG A 78 19.69 8.17 3.93
C ARG A 78 18.63 7.13 4.28
N THR A 79 18.32 6.22 3.36
CA THR A 79 17.33 5.16 3.61
C THR A 79 17.85 4.17 4.65
N MET A 80 19.12 3.76 4.57
CA MET A 80 19.72 2.85 5.54
C MET A 80 19.94 3.50 6.91
N GLN A 81 20.22 4.81 6.96
CA GLN A 81 20.18 5.56 8.22
C GLN A 81 18.80 5.48 8.89
N LYS A 82 17.71 5.67 8.13
CA LYS A 82 16.34 5.50 8.67
C LYS A 82 16.08 4.08 9.16
N VAL A 83 16.56 3.07 8.44
CA VAL A 83 16.45 1.66 8.86
C VAL A 83 17.20 1.43 10.16
N SER A 84 18.45 1.88 10.27
CA SER A 84 19.26 1.71 11.47
C SER A 84 18.61 2.38 12.70
N ASN A 85 18.11 3.61 12.53
CA ASN A 85 17.38 4.33 13.57
C ASN A 85 16.10 3.60 14.01
N PHE A 86 15.34 3.06 13.06
CA PHE A 86 14.12 2.30 13.34
C PHE A 86 14.41 0.99 14.08
N LEU A 87 15.51 0.31 13.74
CA LEU A 87 15.93 -0.92 14.41
C LEU A 87 16.68 -0.68 15.73
N GLY A 88 17.05 0.58 16.04
CA GLY A 88 17.84 0.93 17.21
C GLY A 88 19.27 0.39 17.16
N ILE A 89 19.84 0.27 15.96
CA ILE A 89 21.23 -0.16 15.74
C ILE A 89 22.09 1.01 15.29
N GLU A 90 23.40 0.92 15.52
CA GLU A 90 24.37 1.86 14.98
C GLU A 90 24.39 1.80 13.45
N TYR A 91 24.43 2.97 12.81
CA TYR A 91 24.60 3.05 11.37
C TYR A 91 26.04 2.68 11.00
N MET A 92 26.21 1.74 10.06
CA MET A 92 27.51 1.29 9.57
C MET A 92 27.51 1.26 8.04
N ASP A 93 28.64 1.56 7.41
CA ASP A 93 28.79 1.55 5.95
C ASP A 93 28.48 0.18 5.33
N LEU A 94 28.68 -0.91 6.08
CA LEU A 94 28.30 -2.27 5.69
C LEU A 94 26.81 -2.40 5.32
N LEU A 95 25.94 -1.54 5.87
CA LEU A 95 24.52 -1.51 5.53
C LEU A 95 24.26 -1.05 4.08
N LEU A 96 25.24 -0.45 3.42
CA LEU A 96 25.16 -0.03 2.01
C LEU A 96 25.49 -1.16 1.03
N GLU A 97 26.09 -2.25 1.53
CA GLU A 97 26.47 -3.39 0.73
C GLU A 97 25.25 -4.25 0.41
N SER A 98 25.02 -4.50 -0.88
CA SER A 98 23.95 -5.39 -1.30
C SER A 98 24.34 -6.83 -1.05
N SER A 99 23.61 -7.49 -0.16
CA SER A 99 23.83 -8.89 0.19
C SER A 99 22.52 -9.68 0.19
N PHE A 100 22.63 -10.99 -0.06
CA PHE A 100 21.56 -11.97 0.08
C PHE A 100 22.03 -13.05 1.03
N LEU A 101 21.34 -13.23 2.15
CA LEU A 101 21.72 -14.18 3.21
C LEU A 101 23.15 -13.94 3.75
N GLY A 102 23.62 -12.69 3.74
CA GLY A 102 24.96 -12.31 4.21
C GLY A 102 26.05 -12.41 3.15
N GLU A 103 25.76 -12.99 1.98
CA GLU A 103 26.70 -13.05 0.86
C GLU A 103 26.49 -11.85 -0.07
N PRO A 104 27.54 -11.12 -0.45
CA PRO A 104 27.43 -10.02 -1.39
C PRO A 104 26.83 -10.46 -2.73
N ILE A 105 25.87 -9.68 -3.26
CA ILE A 105 25.25 -9.93 -4.56
C ILE A 105 26.10 -9.25 -5.64
N PHE A 106 27.13 -9.94 -6.10
CA PHE A 106 27.88 -9.57 -7.30
C PHE A 106 27.59 -10.59 -8.39
N SER A 107 27.24 -10.14 -9.60
CA SER A 107 27.22 -11.00 -10.78
C SER A 107 28.07 -10.36 -11.87
N GLU A 108 29.10 -11.08 -12.32
CA GLU A 108 29.95 -10.68 -13.47
C GLU A 108 30.50 -9.24 -13.42
N GLY A 109 30.85 -8.75 -12.23
CA GLY A 109 31.38 -7.40 -12.05
C GLY A 109 30.33 -6.28 -12.17
N LYS A 110 29.04 -6.61 -12.22
CA LYS A 110 27.94 -5.64 -12.19
C LYS A 110 27.38 -5.49 -10.77
N ASP A 111 27.28 -4.23 -10.34
CA ASP A 111 26.58 -3.83 -9.12
C ASP A 111 25.10 -3.61 -9.45
N TYR A 112 24.24 -4.46 -8.90
CA TYR A 112 22.77 -4.39 -9.07
C TYR A 112 22.09 -3.47 -8.07
N SER A 113 22.85 -2.87 -7.15
CA SER A 113 22.31 -2.16 -5.98
C SER A 113 21.71 -0.79 -6.29
N SER A 114 21.96 -0.26 -7.49
CA SER A 114 21.68 1.14 -7.83
C SER A 114 20.81 1.32 -9.07
N GLN A 115 20.21 0.24 -9.58
CA GLN A 115 19.40 0.28 -10.80
C GLN A 115 17.98 -0.25 -10.56
N ILE A 116 17.00 0.46 -11.10
CA ILE A 116 15.61 0.00 -11.17
C ILE A 116 15.44 -0.67 -12.52
N LEU A 117 15.51 -2.00 -12.55
CA LEU A 117 15.50 -2.80 -13.78
C LEU A 117 14.10 -3.29 -14.20
N ASP A 118 13.11 -3.08 -13.34
CA ASP A 118 11.76 -3.63 -13.51
C ASP A 118 10.71 -2.51 -13.49
N ARG A 119 10.92 -1.46 -14.28
CA ARG A 119 9.91 -0.41 -14.45
C ARG A 119 8.78 -0.92 -15.33
N TYR A 120 7.54 -0.61 -14.96
CA TYR A 120 6.38 -1.08 -15.69
C TYR A 120 6.35 -0.60 -17.15
N GLU A 121 6.92 0.58 -17.44
CA GLU A 121 7.01 1.13 -18.79
C GLU A 121 7.84 0.26 -19.74
N ASP A 122 8.84 -0.44 -19.21
CA ASP A 122 9.73 -1.30 -20.00
C ASP A 122 9.13 -2.70 -20.22
N LEU A 123 8.23 -3.12 -19.32
CA LEU A 123 7.72 -4.49 -19.24
C LEU A 123 6.33 -4.66 -19.84
N LEU A 124 5.51 -3.61 -19.85
CA LEU A 124 4.12 -3.67 -20.26
C LEU A 124 3.84 -2.90 -21.55
N LEU A 125 2.83 -3.36 -22.29
CA LEU A 125 2.25 -2.59 -23.39
C LEU A 125 1.51 -1.36 -22.89
N HIS A 126 1.40 -0.34 -23.73
CA HIS A 126 0.58 0.83 -23.43
C HIS A 126 -0.88 0.48 -23.13
N GLU A 127 -1.45 -0.51 -23.84
CA GLU A 127 -2.82 -0.98 -23.61
C GLU A 127 -2.97 -1.69 -22.26
N GLU A 128 -1.92 -2.37 -21.81
CA GLU A 128 -1.88 -3.05 -20.51
C GLU A 128 -1.78 -2.04 -19.36
N ILE A 129 -0.91 -1.04 -19.52
CA ILE A 129 -0.78 0.08 -18.58
C ILE A 129 -2.12 0.79 -18.43
N ALA A 130 -2.79 1.10 -19.54
CA ALA A 130 -4.10 1.78 -19.52
C ALA A 130 -5.16 0.96 -18.76
N LYS A 131 -5.20 -0.37 -18.94
CA LYS A 131 -6.13 -1.25 -18.19
C LYS A 131 -5.87 -1.19 -16.69
N ILE A 132 -4.60 -1.25 -16.28
CA ILE A 132 -4.20 -1.16 -14.87
C ILE A 132 -4.63 0.19 -14.28
N GLU A 133 -4.39 1.29 -15.00
CA GLU A 133 -4.75 2.64 -14.53
C GLU A 133 -6.25 2.82 -14.38
N ILE A 134 -7.04 2.35 -15.35
CA ILE A 134 -8.50 2.35 -15.27
C ILE A 134 -8.97 1.57 -14.03
N GLU A 135 -8.37 0.41 -13.77
CA GLU A 135 -8.75 -0.42 -12.63
C GLU A 135 -8.39 0.22 -11.28
N ILE A 136 -7.19 0.79 -11.17
CA ILE A 136 -6.77 1.55 -9.97
C ILE A 136 -7.73 2.72 -9.71
N LEU A 137 -8.13 3.44 -10.77
CA LEU A 137 -9.09 4.54 -10.67
C LEU A 137 -10.47 4.03 -10.22
N ARG A 138 -10.96 2.93 -10.78
CA ARG A 138 -12.23 2.29 -10.37
C ARG A 138 -12.23 1.97 -8.89
N ILE A 139 -11.19 1.27 -8.40
CA ILE A 139 -11.04 0.89 -6.98
C ILE A 139 -10.99 2.14 -6.07
N SER A 140 -10.30 3.19 -6.51
CA SER A 140 -10.22 4.46 -5.76
C SER A 140 -11.59 5.15 -5.66
N GLN A 141 -12.35 5.19 -6.76
CA GLN A 141 -13.69 5.77 -6.80
C GLN A 141 -14.69 5.00 -5.93
N GLU A 142 -14.68 3.66 -5.99
CA GLU A 142 -15.52 2.80 -5.16
C GLU A 142 -15.30 3.09 -3.67
N LYS A 143 -14.03 3.21 -3.25
CA LYS A 143 -13.69 3.60 -1.87
C LYS A 143 -14.24 4.97 -1.50
N SER A 144 -14.11 5.96 -2.39
CA SER A 144 -14.63 7.31 -2.18
C SER A 144 -16.15 7.29 -1.99
N LEU A 145 -16.86 6.53 -2.84
CA LEU A 145 -18.31 6.36 -2.73
C LEU A 145 -18.71 5.67 -1.41
N LEU A 146 -18.03 4.59 -1.04
CA LEU A 146 -18.26 3.90 0.25
C LEU A 146 -18.04 4.82 1.44
N SER A 147 -16.99 5.64 1.42
CA SER A 147 -16.72 6.61 2.49
C SER A 147 -17.81 7.67 2.61
N LYS A 148 -18.34 8.16 1.47
CA LYS A 148 -19.47 9.11 1.42
C LYS A 148 -20.78 8.48 1.89
N LEU A 149 -21.00 7.20 1.58
CA LEU A 149 -22.16 6.46 2.06
C LEU A 149 -22.10 6.26 3.57
N ASN A 150 -20.96 5.84 4.10
CA ASN A 150 -20.75 5.65 5.52
C ASN A 150 -20.94 6.96 6.31
N SER A 151 -20.45 8.09 5.80
CA SER A 151 -20.66 9.39 6.46
C SER A 151 -22.12 9.84 6.46
N LYS A 152 -22.88 9.58 5.39
CA LYS A 152 -24.33 9.82 5.34
C LYS A 152 -25.10 8.95 6.32
N ILE A 153 -24.80 7.65 6.37
CA ILE A 153 -25.43 6.72 7.32
C ILE A 153 -25.14 7.16 8.76
N LEU A 154 -23.89 7.54 9.06
CA LEU A 154 -23.52 8.05 10.37
C LEU A 154 -24.28 9.34 10.74
N ALA A 155 -24.42 10.26 9.80
CA ALA A 155 -25.20 11.49 10.02
C ALA A 155 -26.67 11.20 10.33
N ILE A 156 -27.28 10.24 9.63
CA ILE A 156 -28.66 9.78 9.90
C ILE A 156 -28.77 9.18 11.30
N LEU A 157 -27.83 8.31 11.68
CA LEU A 157 -27.80 7.70 13.02
C LEU A 157 -27.69 8.76 14.13
N ILE A 158 -26.79 9.74 13.97
CA ILE A 158 -26.64 10.86 14.92
C ILE A 158 -27.94 11.67 15.01
N PHE A 159 -28.61 11.92 13.89
CA PHE A 159 -29.88 12.64 13.88
C PHE A 159 -30.98 11.90 14.64
N VAL A 160 -31.11 10.58 14.42
CA VAL A 160 -32.08 9.72 15.13
C VAL A 160 -31.80 9.73 16.64
N LEU A 161 -30.54 9.57 17.06
CA LEU A 161 -30.15 9.60 18.47
C LEU A 161 -30.47 10.95 19.14
N LYS A 162 -30.24 12.07 18.43
CA LYS A 162 -30.63 13.40 18.93
C LYS A 162 -32.14 13.53 19.12
N ARG A 163 -32.94 12.98 18.19
CA ARG A 163 -34.41 12.97 18.30
C ARG A 163 -34.88 12.15 19.50
N ILE A 164 -34.32 10.96 19.70
CA ILE A 164 -34.63 10.11 20.86
C ILE A 164 -34.27 10.85 22.17
N SER A 165 -33.07 11.44 22.26
CA SER A 165 -32.65 12.21 23.42
C SER A 165 -33.59 13.39 23.72
N PHE A 166 -34.05 14.10 22.68
CA PHE A 166 -35.02 15.18 22.83
C PHE A 166 -36.36 14.69 23.39
N ILE A 167 -36.87 13.56 22.89
CA ILE A 167 -38.11 12.95 23.38
C ILE A 167 -37.97 12.57 24.85
N ILE A 168 -36.87 11.91 25.24
CA ILE A 168 -36.60 11.53 26.63
C ILE A 168 -36.56 12.77 27.54
N LYS A 169 -35.82 13.83 27.16
CA LYS A 169 -35.78 15.07 27.94
C LYS A 169 -37.17 15.70 28.10
N SER A 170 -37.98 15.66 27.04
CA SER A 170 -39.33 16.22 27.04
C SER A 170 -40.28 15.43 27.94
N THR A 171 -40.19 14.09 27.92
CA THR A 171 -41.01 13.24 28.79
C THR A 171 -40.58 13.36 30.25
N THR A 172 -39.29 13.34 30.57
CA THR A 172 -38.80 13.56 31.94
C THR A 172 -39.32 14.87 32.51
N LYS A 173 -39.19 15.98 31.76
CA LYS A 173 -39.69 17.30 32.17
C LYS A 173 -41.21 17.32 32.36
N TYR A 174 -41.96 16.55 31.58
CA TYR A 174 -43.41 16.43 31.75
C TYR A 174 -43.77 15.71 33.07
N PHE A 175 -43.05 14.65 33.41
CA PHE A 175 -43.27 13.90 34.65
C PHE A 175 -42.86 14.70 35.89
N GLU A 176 -41.74 15.42 35.87
CA GLU A 176 -41.31 16.31 36.96
C GLU A 176 -42.41 17.32 37.32
N LYS A 177 -42.97 18.01 36.33
CA LYS A 177 -44.07 18.97 36.53
C LYS A 177 -45.36 18.37 37.11
N ARG A 178 -45.54 17.05 37.00
CA ARG A 178 -46.75 16.36 37.45
C ARG A 178 -46.65 15.85 38.88
N ILE A 179 -45.43 15.64 39.38
CA ILE A 179 -45.16 15.24 40.78
C ILE A 179 -45.31 16.44 41.72
N ASP A 180 -45.03 17.66 41.23
CA ASP A 180 -45.15 18.91 42.00
C ASP A 180 -46.59 19.48 42.09
N ARG A 181 -47.61 18.75 41.61
CA ARG A 181 -49.03 19.13 41.65
C ARG A 181 -49.84 18.14 42.48
#